data_AF-A0A9D5JZL7-F1
#
_entry.id   AF-A0A9D5JZL7-F1
#
_cell.length_a   1.000
_cell.length_b   1.000
_cell.length_c   1.000
_cell.angle_alpha   90.00
_cell.angle_beta   90.00
_cell.angle_gamma   90.00
#
_symmetry.space_group_name_H-M   'P 1'
#
loop_
_entity.id
_entity.type
_entity.pdbx_description
1 polymer ?
#
loop_
_entity_poly.entity_id
_entity_poly.type
_entity_poly.pdbx_seq_one_letter_code
_entity_poly.pdbx_strand_id
1 'polypeptide(L)' 'MTFQGSAWLHWGLLLGWIALLSFFFAKVEIHIEGEAGWAANLPTWRIERHWLLDLLWGGRPMT' A
#
# COMPACT_ATOMS: atom_id res chain seq x y z
N MET A 1 21.05 -19.07 -34.28
CA MET A 1 21.52 -17.97 -33.41
C MET A 1 20.40 -16.95 -33.28
N THR A 2 19.63 -17.00 -32.19
CA THR A 2 18.63 -15.97 -31.90
C THR A 2 19.35 -14.74 -31.37
N PHE A 3 19.05 -13.58 -31.95
CA PHE A 3 19.73 -12.32 -31.66
C PHE A 3 19.55 -11.93 -30.18
N GLN A 4 20.65 -11.99 -29.43
CA GLN A 4 20.76 -11.63 -28.01
C GLN A 4 21.00 -10.12 -27.83
N GLY A 5 20.27 -9.28 -28.58
CA GLY A 5 20.43 -7.82 -28.58
C GLY A 5 19.40 -7.07 -27.74
N SER A 6 18.26 -7.67 -27.40
CA SER A 6 17.11 -6.97 -26.81
C SER A 6 16.88 -7.24 -25.33
N ALA A 7 17.62 -8.14 -24.70
CA ALA A 7 17.41 -8.50 -23.30
C ALA A 7 17.53 -7.29 -22.36
N TRP A 8 18.54 -6.44 -22.57
CA TRP A 8 18.75 -5.22 -21.78
C TRP A 8 17.62 -4.19 -21.95
N LEU A 9 17.05 -4.08 -23.15
CA LEU A 9 15.90 -3.22 -23.40
C LEU A 9 14.67 -3.76 -22.67
N HIS A 10 14.41 -5.07 -22.73
CA HIS A 10 13.28 -5.69 -22.02
C HIS A 10 13.41 -5.52 -20.51
N TRP A 11 14.58 -5.75 -19.94
CA TRP A 11 14.84 -5.54 -18.51
C TRP A 11 14.68 -4.06 -18.13
N GLY A 12 15.19 -3.14 -18.95
CA GLY A 12 15.02 -1.70 -18.75
C GLY A 12 13.55 -1.27 -18.79
N LEU A 13 12.79 -1.75 -19.77
CA LEU A 13 11.35 -1.49 -19.90
C LEU A 13 10.57 -2.09 -18.72
N LEU A 14 10.90 -3.31 -18.29
CA LEU A 14 10.26 -3.96 -17.14
C LEU A 14 10.49 -3.15 -15.86
N LEU A 15 11.74 -2.77 -15.58
CA LEU A 15 12.08 -1.98 -14.39
C LEU A 15 11.41 -0.60 -14.42
N GLY A 16 11.44 0.07 -15.58
CA GLY A 16 10.74 1.34 -15.77
C GLY A 16 9.24 1.22 -15.57
N TRP A 17 8.63 0.12 -16.05
CA TRP A 17 7.21 -0.15 -15.88
C TRP A 17 6.84 -0.43 -14.43
N ILE A 18 7.64 -1.23 -13.72
CA ILE A 18 7.46 -1.48 -12.28
C ILE A 18 7.53 -0.17 -11.51
N ALA A 19 8.56 0.65 -11.74
CA ALA A 19 8.71 1.94 -11.06
C ALA A 19 7.52 2.88 -11.32
N LEU A 20 7.05 2.92 -12.56
CA LEU A 20 5.88 3.73 -12.95
C LEU A 20 4.61 3.25 -12.24
N LEU A 21 4.34 1.95 -12.25
CA LEU A 21 3.17 1.39 -11.57
C LEU A 21 3.24 1.58 -10.05
N SER A 22 4.40 1.35 -9.44
CA SER A 22 4.62 1.59 -8.01
C SER A 22 4.34 3.05 -7.64
N PHE A 23 4.79 4.01 -8.45
CA PHE A 23 4.49 5.42 -8.24
C PHE A 23 2.99 5.71 -8.29
N PHE A 24 2.28 5.20 -9.30
CA PHE A 24 0.84 5.40 -9.41
C PHE A 24 0.07 4.74 -8.27
N PHE A 25 0.41 3.51 -7.89
CA PHE A 25 -0.26 2.83 -6.78
C PHE A 25 0.00 3.51 -5.43
N ALA A 26 1.21 3.98 -5.16
CA ALA A 26 1.48 4.78 -3.97
C ALA A 26 0.65 6.07 -3.95
N LYS A 27 0.46 6.73 -5.10
CA LYS A 27 -0.40 7.91 -5.20
C LYS A 27 -1.87 7.56 -5.00
N VAL A 28 -2.35 6.45 -5.57
CA VAL A 28 -3.72 5.96 -5.38
C VAL A 28 -3.98 5.64 -3.91
N GLU A 29 -3.06 4.94 -3.25
CA GLU A 29 -3.11 4.66 -1.81
C GLU A 29 -3.29 5.95 -1.01
N ILE A 30 -2.38 6.92 -1.17
CA ILE A 30 -2.46 8.22 -0.48
C ILE A 30 -3.81 8.94 -0.72
N HIS A 31 -4.35 8.89 -1.94
CA HIS A 31 -5.64 9.53 -2.24
C HIS A 31 -6.84 8.77 -1.69
N ILE A 32 -6.75 7.44 -1.60
CA ILE A 32 -7.79 6.59 -1.00
C ILE A 32 -7.82 6.75 0.52
N GLU A 33 -6.65 6.86 1.16
CA GLU A 33 -6.55 7.08 2.61
C GLU A 33 -7.06 8.49 3.00
N GLY A 34 -6.79 9.49 2.16
CA GLY A 34 -7.10 10.88 2.47
C GLY A 34 -6.38 11.39 3.72
N GLU A 35 -6.73 12.60 4.20
CA GLU A 35 -6.09 13.17 5.40
C GLU A 35 -6.37 12.39 6.69
N ALA A 36 -7.42 11.57 6.71
CA ALA A 36 -7.87 10.84 7.89
C ALA A 36 -7.24 9.44 8.02
N GLY A 37 -6.60 8.90 6.98
CA GLY A 37 -6.11 7.52 6.92
C GLY A 37 -7.19 6.53 6.43
N TRP A 38 -6.75 5.42 5.83
CA TRP A 38 -7.67 4.41 5.29
C TRP A 38 -8.58 3.85 6.38
N ALA A 39 -9.88 3.80 6.10
CA ALA A 39 -10.93 3.32 7.01
C ALA A 39 -11.23 4.12 8.28
N ALA A 40 -10.53 5.23 8.56
CA ALA A 40 -10.75 6.00 9.79
C ALA A 40 -12.17 6.59 9.92
N ASN A 41 -12.79 6.97 8.80
CA ASN A 41 -14.14 7.54 8.75
C ASN A 41 -15.19 6.56 8.17
N LEU A 42 -14.81 5.30 7.92
CA LEU A 42 -15.78 4.30 7.48
C LEU A 42 -16.48 3.72 8.72
N PRO A 43 -17.80 3.41 8.64
CA PRO A 43 -18.52 2.71 9.70
C PRO A 43 -18.04 1.26 9.78
N THR A 44 -16.84 1.07 10.30
CA THR A 44 -16.20 -0.22 10.52
C THR A 44 -16.41 -0.68 11.96
N TRP A 45 -16.16 -1.97 12.21
CA TRP A 45 -16.20 -2.57 13.55
C TRP A 45 -14.96 -2.17 14.36
N ARG A 46 -14.68 -0.87 14.43
CA ARG A 46 -13.54 -0.32 15.15
C ARG A 46 -13.81 -0.41 16.64
N ILE A 47 -13.00 -1.18 17.34
CA ILE A 47 -13.08 -1.27 18.80
C ILE A 47 -12.12 -0.20 19.34
N GLU A 48 -12.68 0.92 19.80
CA GLU A 48 -11.89 2.05 20.32
C GLU A 48 -11.67 1.98 21.84
N ARG A 49 -12.57 1.32 22.56
CA ARG A 49 -12.52 1.23 24.03
C ARG A 49 -12.84 -0.19 24.47
N HIS A 50 -11.80 -0.98 24.70
CA HIS A 50 -11.91 -2.27 25.35
C HIS A 50 -10.59 -2.55 26.09
N TRP A 51 -10.65 -3.00 27.34
CA TRP A 51 -9.46 -3.24 28.17
C TRP A 51 -8.49 -4.28 27.58
N LEU A 52 -9.00 -5.25 26.80
CA LEU A 52 -8.16 -6.18 26.01
C LEU A 52 -7.23 -5.47 25.01
N LEU A 53 -7.57 -4.27 24.53
CA LEU A 53 -6.68 -3.49 23.64
C LEU A 53 -5.42 -3.03 24.38
N ASP A 54 -5.52 -2.73 25.67
CA ASP A 54 -4.37 -2.35 26.48
C ASP A 54 -3.38 -3.52 26.61
N LEU A 55 -3.91 -4.76 26.65
CA LEU A 55 -3.10 -5.98 26.76
C LEU A 55 -2.53 -6.46 25.42
N LEU A 56 -3.32 -6.43 24.35
CA LEU A 56 -2.97 -7.06 23.06
C LEU A 56 -2.47 -6.08 21.99
N TRP A 57 -2.91 -4.82 22.03
CA TRP A 57 -2.59 -3.78 21.03
C TRP A 57 -1.90 -2.55 21.62
N GLY A 58 -1.47 -2.60 22.89
CA GLY A 58 -0.81 -1.49 23.57
C GLY A 58 -1.65 -0.22 23.62
N GLY A 59 -2.97 -0.38 23.77
CA GLY A 59 -3.93 0.72 23.86
C GLY A 59 -4.27 1.37 22.51
N ARG A 60 -3.81 0.82 21.38
CA ARG A 60 -4.21 1.30 20.05
C ARG A 60 -5.57 0.72 19.66
N PRO A 61 -6.43 1.51 18.99
CA PRO A 61 -7.68 1.01 18.48
C PRO A 61 -7.43 -0.08 17.43
N MET A 62 -8.19 -1.17 17.54
CA MET A 62 -8.19 -2.22 16.52
C MET A 62 -9.13 -1.78 15.42
N THR A 63 -8.58 -1.54 14.23
CA THR A 63 -9.32 -1.30 12.97
C THR A 63 -9.75 -2.62 12.35
#